data_AF-F4RJK1-F1
#
_entry.id   AF-F4RJK1-F1
#
_cell.length_a   1.000
_cell.length_b   1.000
_cell.length_c   1.000
_cell.angle_alpha   90.00
_cell.angle_beta   90.00
_cell.angle_gamma   90.00
#
_symmetry.space_group_name_H-M   'P 1'
#
loop_
_entity.id
_entity.type
_entity.pdbx_description
1 polymer ?
#
loop_
_entity_poly.entity_id
_entity_poly.type
_entity_poly.pdbx_seq_one_letter_code
_entity_poly.pdbx_strand_id
1 'polypeptide(L)'
;MCTHLVTDKIYRNVKFIQAIILGVHIVDQKWAEACVKAGELIEPDDYLLNDRHGETIHGFTLQESLSRAREAKLLSGETFYVSPSVKPDFETIKELIELADGKVITTTPLVRNIRENPGGRVISCEEDYVFWKALMKKKPNEEDIPIYTIEVIFAGLFTQNMIYDDEKSQLETQKILDKYF
;
A
#
# COMPACT_ATOMS: atom_id res chain seq x y z
N MET A 1 5.81 -13.32 14.19
CA MET A 1 6.54 -13.01 12.95
C MET A 1 6.13 -14.02 11.90
N CYS A 2 5.65 -13.58 10.74
CA CYS A 2 5.36 -14.47 9.59
C CYS A 2 6.64 -14.60 8.76
N THR A 3 7.03 -15.81 8.39
CA THR A 3 8.21 -16.07 7.53
C THR A 3 7.83 -16.74 6.20
N HIS A 4 6.62 -17.29 6.10
CA HIS A 4 6.10 -17.97 4.92
C HIS A 4 4.61 -17.65 4.75
N LEU A 5 4.20 -17.36 3.52
CA LEU A 5 2.80 -17.33 3.10
C LEU A 5 2.59 -18.48 2.10
N VAL A 6 1.78 -19.47 2.48
CA VAL A 6 1.38 -20.56 1.59
C VAL A 6 0.09 -20.17 0.89
N THR A 7 0.07 -20.22 -0.44
CA THR A 7 -1.10 -19.80 -1.23
C THR A 7 -1.08 -20.43 -2.62
N ASP A 8 -2.23 -20.47 -3.29
CA ASP A 8 -2.39 -21.06 -4.63
C ASP A 8 -2.24 -20.03 -5.76
N LYS A 9 -2.45 -18.75 -5.46
CA LYS A 9 -2.41 -17.66 -6.43
C LYS A 9 -2.18 -16.32 -5.77
N ILE A 10 -1.99 -15.29 -6.59
CA ILE A 10 -1.85 -13.92 -6.12
C ILE A 10 -3.22 -13.39 -5.69
N TYR A 11 -3.29 -12.86 -4.47
CA TYR A 11 -4.47 -12.18 -3.95
C TYR A 11 -4.13 -10.73 -3.63
N ARG A 12 -4.98 -9.80 -4.05
CA ARG A 12 -4.87 -8.39 -3.66
C ARG A 12 -5.63 -8.12 -2.37
N ASN A 13 -5.11 -8.63 -1.25
CA ASN A 13 -5.68 -8.44 0.09
C ASN A 13 -4.61 -8.09 1.13
N VAL A 14 -5.04 -7.69 2.32
CA VAL A 14 -4.16 -7.23 3.41
C VAL A 14 -3.08 -8.25 3.76
N LYS A 15 -3.43 -9.53 3.91
CA LYS A 15 -2.47 -10.58 4.30
C LYS A 15 -1.38 -10.78 3.25
N PHE A 16 -1.75 -10.74 1.97
CA PHE A 16 -0.81 -10.89 0.87
C PHE A 16 0.12 -9.67 0.79
N ILE A 17 -0.45 -8.46 0.94
CA ILE A 17 0.33 -7.21 0.95
C ILE A 17 1.32 -7.19 2.12
N GLN A 18 0.89 -7.59 3.33
CA GLN A 18 1.78 -7.74 4.49
C GLN A 18 2.93 -8.71 4.20
N ALA A 19 2.65 -9.84 3.55
CA ALA A 19 3.68 -10.81 3.16
C ALA A 19 4.71 -10.19 2.20
N ILE A 20 4.26 -9.41 1.21
CA ILE A 20 5.15 -8.68 0.30
C ILE A 20 6.02 -7.68 1.05
N ILE A 21 5.44 -6.81 1.89
CA ILE A 21 6.17 -5.77 2.65
C ILE A 21 7.26 -6.39 3.54
N LEU A 22 6.96 -7.55 4.11
CA LEU A 22 7.89 -8.29 4.95
C LEU A 22 8.95 -9.06 4.15
N GLY A 23 8.80 -9.19 2.83
CA GLY A 23 9.72 -9.93 1.98
C GLY A 23 9.76 -11.43 2.28
N VAL A 24 8.68 -12.00 2.84
CA VAL A 24 8.63 -13.42 3.23
C VAL A 24 8.65 -14.35 2.02
N HIS A 25 8.86 -15.65 2.24
CA HIS A 25 8.67 -16.63 1.17
C HIS A 25 7.18 -16.77 0.88
N ILE A 26 6.77 -16.51 -0.36
CA ILE A 26 5.41 -16.78 -0.83
C ILE A 26 5.50 -18.03 -1.69
N VAL A 27 4.93 -19.13 -1.21
CA VAL A 27 5.11 -20.48 -1.76
C VAL A 27 3.78 -21.13 -2.11
N ASP A 28 3.83 -22.11 -3.02
CA ASP A 28 2.70 -22.95 -3.34
C ASP A 28 2.40 -23.98 -2.22
N GLN A 29 1.21 -24.58 -2.26
CA GLN A 29 0.79 -25.59 -1.29
C GLN A 29 1.72 -26.82 -1.25
N LYS A 30 2.42 -27.14 -2.35
CA LYS A 30 3.28 -28.31 -2.43
C LYS A 30 4.49 -28.19 -1.49
N TRP A 31 4.91 -26.97 -1.14
CA TRP A 31 5.96 -26.78 -0.13
C TRP A 31 5.54 -27.38 1.21
N ALA A 32 4.32 -27.08 1.67
CA ALA A 32 3.80 -27.59 2.93
C ALA A 32 3.66 -29.13 2.89
N GLU A 33 3.16 -29.67 1.78
CA GLU A 33 3.04 -31.12 1.57
C GLU A 33 4.41 -31.82 1.58
N ALA A 34 5.41 -31.20 0.96
CA ALA A 34 6.77 -31.71 0.90
C ALA A 34 7.46 -31.66 2.27
N CYS A 35 7.25 -30.60 3.06
CA CYS A 35 7.70 -30.53 4.46
C CYS A 35 7.10 -31.66 5.29
N VAL A 36 5.79 -31.89 5.19
CA VAL A 36 5.10 -32.98 5.92
C VAL A 36 5.67 -34.35 5.52
N LYS A 37 5.93 -34.57 4.23
CA LYS A 37 6.51 -35.82 3.73
C LYS A 37 7.95 -36.05 4.21
N ALA A 38 8.75 -34.98 4.30
CA ALA A 38 10.12 -35.03 4.80
C ALA A 38 10.19 -35.16 6.33
N GLY A 39 9.15 -34.71 7.04
CA GLY A 39 9.15 -34.61 8.50
C GLY A 39 9.94 -33.40 9.04
N GLU A 40 10.30 -32.45 8.16
CA GLU A 40 11.07 -31.25 8.47
C GLU A 40 10.73 -30.12 7.49
N LEU A 41 11.14 -28.88 7.81
CA LEU A 41 11.04 -27.76 6.87
C LEU A 41 12.11 -27.90 5.79
N ILE A 42 11.69 -27.83 4.53
CA ILE A 42 12.60 -27.88 3.37
C ILE A 42 12.78 -26.50 2.75
N GLU A 43 13.82 -26.35 1.93
CA GLU A 43 14.11 -25.11 1.23
C GLU A 43 12.91 -24.65 0.35
N PRO A 44 12.42 -23.40 0.51
CA PRO A 44 11.24 -22.92 -0.20
C PRO A 44 11.49 -22.51 -1.66
N ASP A 45 12.74 -22.33 -2.09
CA ASP A 45 13.08 -21.73 -3.39
C ASP A 45 12.51 -22.52 -4.60
N ASP A 46 12.43 -23.84 -4.51
CA ASP A 46 11.83 -24.70 -5.55
C ASP A 46 10.29 -24.66 -5.56
N TYR A 47 9.68 -23.99 -4.59
CA TYR A 47 8.24 -23.94 -4.36
C TYR A 47 7.67 -22.52 -4.36
N LEU A 48 8.46 -21.54 -4.80
CA LEU A 48 8.00 -20.15 -4.91
C LEU A 48 6.72 -20.08 -5.77
N LEU A 49 5.76 -19.28 -5.33
CA LEU A 49 4.51 -19.08 -6.04
C LEU A 49 4.78 -18.52 -7.44
N ASN A 50 4.30 -19.22 -8.46
CA ASN A 50 4.40 -18.81 -9.87
C ASN A 50 2.99 -18.68 -10.47
N ASP A 51 2.41 -17.50 -10.34
CA ASP A 51 1.07 -17.17 -10.85
C ASP A 51 1.15 -16.12 -11.97
N ARG A 52 1.58 -16.56 -13.16
CA ARG A 52 1.69 -15.70 -14.35
C ARG A 52 0.39 -14.99 -14.72
N HIS A 53 -0.75 -15.63 -14.43
CA HIS A 53 -2.05 -15.04 -14.72
C HIS A 53 -2.33 -13.87 -13.79
N GLY A 54 -2.12 -14.05 -12.48
CA GLY A 54 -2.22 -12.98 -11.49
C GLY A 54 -1.24 -11.83 -11.75
N GLU A 55 0.01 -12.14 -12.09
CA GLU A 55 1.03 -11.15 -12.49
C GLU A 55 0.57 -10.32 -13.70
N THR A 56 -0.01 -10.97 -14.70
CA THR A 56 -0.56 -10.28 -15.89
C THR A 56 -1.74 -9.38 -15.54
N ILE A 57 -2.69 -9.87 -14.72
CA ILE A 57 -3.87 -9.11 -14.28
C ILE A 57 -3.45 -7.86 -13.51
N HIS A 58 -2.44 -7.98 -12.67
CA HIS A 58 -2.00 -6.89 -11.79
C HIS A 58 -0.88 -6.04 -12.38
N GLY A 59 -0.30 -6.43 -13.51
CA GLY A 59 0.74 -5.67 -14.22
C GLY A 59 2.06 -5.57 -13.45
N PHE A 60 2.45 -6.64 -12.73
CA PHE A 60 3.67 -6.66 -11.93
C PHE A 60 4.28 -8.07 -11.88
N THR A 61 5.52 -8.17 -11.41
CA THR A 61 6.18 -9.45 -11.13
C THR A 61 6.36 -9.61 -9.63
N LEU A 62 5.83 -10.71 -9.07
CA LEU A 62 5.86 -10.96 -7.63
C LEU A 62 7.29 -11.06 -7.10
N GLN A 63 8.16 -11.71 -7.87
CA GLN A 63 9.56 -11.88 -7.52
C GLN A 63 10.31 -10.53 -7.44
N GLU A 64 10.01 -9.60 -8.35
CA GLU A 64 10.60 -8.26 -8.30
C GLU A 64 10.13 -7.48 -7.07
N SER A 65 8.83 -7.51 -6.76
CA SER A 65 8.31 -6.89 -5.54
C SER A 65 9.01 -7.42 -4.29
N LEU A 66 9.14 -8.74 -4.17
CA LEU A 66 9.80 -9.36 -3.03
C LEU A 66 11.29 -9.01 -2.96
N SER A 67 11.99 -8.90 -4.09
CA SER A 67 13.39 -8.44 -4.13
C SER A 67 13.51 -7.04 -3.54
N ARG A 68 12.71 -6.08 -4.04
CA ARG A 68 12.71 -4.68 -3.57
C ARG A 68 12.41 -4.60 -2.07
N ALA A 69 11.40 -5.34 -1.59
CA ALA A 69 11.03 -5.35 -0.17
C ALA A 69 12.14 -5.87 0.77
N ARG A 70 12.98 -6.80 0.27
CA ARG A 70 14.13 -7.35 1.01
C ARG A 70 15.32 -6.40 1.01
N GLU A 71 15.46 -5.60 -0.04
CA GLU A 71 16.54 -4.62 -0.19
C GLU A 71 16.30 -3.36 0.65
N ALA A 72 15.07 -2.83 0.64
CA ALA A 72 14.74 -1.60 1.36
C ALA A 72 13.25 -1.55 1.77
N LYS A 73 12.95 -0.78 2.81
CA LYS A 73 11.58 -0.49 3.22
C LYS A 73 10.99 0.62 2.37
N LEU A 74 9.90 0.31 1.67
CA LEU A 74 9.33 1.16 0.62
C LEU A 74 8.99 2.59 1.08
N LEU A 75 8.46 2.73 2.30
CA LEU A 75 7.95 4.02 2.79
C LEU A 75 8.89 4.71 3.78
N SER A 76 10.16 4.28 3.83
CA SER A 76 11.13 4.84 4.78
C SER A 76 11.30 6.35 4.56
N GLY A 77 11.06 7.12 5.63
CA GLY A 77 11.11 8.58 5.60
C GLY A 77 9.84 9.27 5.06
N GLU A 78 8.83 8.53 4.64
CA GLU A 78 7.57 9.11 4.15
C GLU A 78 6.57 9.36 5.29
N THR A 79 5.79 10.43 5.17
CA THR A 79 4.77 10.82 6.16
C THR A 79 3.40 10.91 5.52
N PHE A 80 2.41 10.27 6.14
CA PHE A 80 1.04 10.16 5.65
C PHE A 80 0.05 10.78 6.63
N TYR A 81 -0.95 11.46 6.06
CA TYR A 81 -2.14 11.95 6.75
C TYR A 81 -3.32 11.16 6.19
N VAL A 82 -3.88 10.25 6.99
CA VAL A 82 -4.95 9.35 6.54
C VAL A 82 -6.27 9.78 7.17
N SER A 83 -7.32 9.94 6.38
CA SER A 83 -8.64 10.33 6.90
C SER A 83 -9.38 9.13 7.56
N PRO A 84 -10.31 9.36 8.51
CA PRO A 84 -10.84 8.29 9.36
C PRO A 84 -11.71 7.24 8.64
N SER A 85 -12.38 7.61 7.55
CA SER A 85 -13.40 6.79 6.89
C SER A 85 -12.85 5.91 5.76
N VAL A 86 -11.53 5.89 5.56
CA VAL A 86 -10.87 5.05 4.53
C VAL A 86 -11.21 3.57 4.70
N LYS A 87 -11.17 2.83 3.59
CA LYS A 87 -11.43 1.39 3.56
C LYS A 87 -10.17 0.57 3.30
N PRO A 88 -10.00 -0.61 3.93
CA PRO A 88 -10.96 -1.34 4.77
C PRO A 88 -11.31 -0.66 6.10
N ASP A 89 -10.32 -0.08 6.78
CA ASP A 89 -10.46 0.80 7.94
C ASP A 89 -9.13 1.52 8.21
N PHE A 90 -9.16 2.60 9.01
CA PHE A 90 -7.99 3.42 9.33
C PHE A 90 -6.84 2.64 9.99
N GLU A 91 -7.12 1.76 10.96
CA GLU A 91 -6.06 1.05 11.68
C GLU A 91 -5.36 0.05 10.77
N THR A 92 -6.11 -0.69 9.93
CA THR A 92 -5.52 -1.58 8.92
C THR A 92 -4.57 -0.83 7.98
N ILE A 93 -4.97 0.35 7.50
CA ILE A 93 -4.12 1.16 6.61
C ILE A 93 -2.88 1.66 7.33
N LYS A 94 -3.05 2.14 8.56
CA LYS A 94 -1.95 2.60 9.40
C LYS A 94 -0.93 1.49 9.66
N GLU A 95 -1.40 0.30 10.03
CA GLU A 95 -0.54 -0.87 10.23
C GLU A 95 0.27 -1.21 8.98
N LEU A 96 -0.34 -1.16 7.79
CA LEU A 96 0.36 -1.41 6.53
C LEU A 96 1.44 -0.37 6.24
N ILE A 97 1.14 0.91 6.47
CA ILE A 97 2.10 2.01 6.26
C ILE A 97 3.28 1.87 7.23
N GLU A 98 3.00 1.65 8.51
CA GLU A 98 4.03 1.51 9.55
C GLU A 98 4.87 0.23 9.34
N LEU A 99 4.25 -0.87 8.88
CA LEU A 99 4.98 -2.10 8.52
C LEU A 99 5.99 -1.88 7.38
N ALA A 100 5.71 -0.93 6.49
CA ALA A 100 6.58 -0.54 5.39
C ALA A 100 7.51 0.64 5.76
N ASP A 101 7.66 0.96 7.05
CA ASP A 101 8.50 2.01 7.62
C ASP A 101 8.05 3.45 7.33
N GLY A 102 6.78 3.62 6.95
CA GLY A 102 6.14 4.93 6.82
C GLY A 102 5.56 5.44 8.14
N LYS A 103 5.37 6.76 8.24
CA LYS A 103 4.80 7.40 9.43
C LYS A 103 3.37 7.88 9.17
N VAL A 104 2.41 7.49 10.02
CA VAL A 104 1.05 8.04 10.00
C VAL A 104 0.88 9.10 11.09
N ILE A 105 0.40 10.28 10.72
CA ILE A 105 0.02 11.32 11.68
C ILE A 105 -1.44 11.11 12.10
N THR A 106 -1.62 10.63 13.33
CA THR A 106 -2.94 10.27 13.90
C THR A 106 -3.69 11.45 14.51
N THR A 107 -2.98 12.52 14.89
CA THR A 107 -3.61 13.75 15.37
C THR A 107 -4.26 14.49 14.21
N THR A 108 -5.50 14.94 14.34
CA THR A 108 -6.17 15.77 13.33
C THR A 108 -5.26 16.93 12.93
N PRO A 109 -4.63 16.87 11.74
CA PRO A 109 -3.67 17.88 11.37
C PRO A 109 -4.44 19.15 11.02
N LEU A 110 -4.01 20.29 11.56
CA LEU A 110 -4.44 21.57 11.01
C LEU A 110 -3.88 21.68 9.59
N VAL A 111 -4.62 22.30 8.66
CA VAL A 111 -4.18 22.48 7.26
C VAL A 111 -2.76 23.06 7.17
N ARG A 112 -2.42 23.99 8.08
CA ARG A 112 -1.08 24.56 8.20
C ARG A 112 0.02 23.50 8.39
N ASN A 113 -0.24 22.47 9.21
CA ASN A 113 0.73 21.44 9.54
C ASN A 113 1.02 20.54 8.32
N ILE A 114 0.02 20.34 7.46
CA ILE A 114 0.18 19.62 6.19
C ILE A 114 1.00 20.48 5.22
N ARG A 115 0.69 21.78 5.11
CA ARG A 115 1.42 22.71 4.23
C ARG A 115 2.88 22.92 4.64
N GLU A 116 3.17 22.92 5.93
CA GLU A 116 4.53 23.01 6.48
C GLU A 116 5.33 21.71 6.29
N ASN A 117 4.68 20.62 5.87
CA ASN A 117 5.31 19.34 5.53
C ASN A 117 5.12 19.03 4.03
N PRO A 118 5.90 19.64 3.13
CA PRO A 118 5.79 19.42 1.68
C PRO A 118 6.06 17.97 1.24
N GLY A 119 6.74 17.16 2.09
CA GLY A 119 6.91 15.72 1.88
C GLY A 119 5.72 14.87 2.32
N GLY A 120 4.74 15.47 3.00
CA GLY A 120 3.54 14.80 3.48
C GLY A 120 2.61 14.37 2.35
N ARG A 121 1.96 13.22 2.50
CA ARG A 121 0.95 12.72 1.56
C ARG A 121 -0.40 12.61 2.26
N VAL A 122 -1.45 13.15 1.65
CA VAL A 122 -2.81 13.06 2.19
C VAL A 122 -3.53 11.90 1.51
N ILE A 123 -3.97 10.93 2.31
CA ILE A 123 -4.77 9.79 1.85
C ILE A 123 -6.19 9.96 2.37
N SER A 124 -7.17 9.95 1.46
CA SER A 124 -8.57 10.15 1.82
C SER A 124 -9.53 9.35 0.95
N CYS A 125 -10.82 9.52 1.19
CA CYS A 125 -11.91 8.86 0.48
C CYS A 125 -13.10 9.82 0.32
N GLU A 126 -14.12 9.35 -0.40
CA GLU A 126 -15.33 10.13 -0.69
C GLU A 126 -16.11 10.52 0.57
N GLU A 127 -16.17 9.61 1.55
CA GLU A 127 -16.91 9.78 2.79
C GLU A 127 -16.35 10.93 3.65
N ASP A 128 -15.05 11.22 3.51
CA ASP A 128 -14.36 12.30 4.23
C ASP A 128 -14.26 13.60 3.40
N TYR A 129 -15.15 13.80 2.42
CA TYR A 129 -15.26 15.03 1.62
C TYR A 129 -15.07 16.33 2.40
N VAL A 130 -15.71 16.44 3.57
CA VAL A 130 -15.66 17.66 4.38
C VAL A 130 -14.23 17.93 4.87
N PHE A 131 -13.46 16.89 5.18
CA PHE A 131 -12.08 16.99 5.63
C PHE A 131 -11.19 17.58 4.54
N TRP A 132 -11.22 17.01 3.33
CA TRP A 132 -10.33 17.48 2.27
C TRP A 132 -10.84 18.72 1.54
N LYS A 133 -12.15 19.04 1.58
CA LYS A 133 -12.67 20.36 1.19
C LYS A 133 -12.01 21.50 1.96
N ALA A 134 -11.68 21.30 3.23
CA ALA A 134 -10.94 22.30 4.00
C ALA A 134 -9.50 22.48 3.50
N LEU A 135 -8.86 21.42 2.99
CA LEU A 135 -7.51 21.46 2.43
C LEU A 135 -7.45 22.26 1.12
N MET A 136 -8.49 22.18 0.31
CA MET A 136 -8.59 22.90 -0.97
C MET A 136 -8.82 24.41 -0.82
N LYS A 137 -9.20 24.89 0.36
CA LYS A 137 -9.28 26.34 0.62
C LYS A 137 -7.87 26.91 0.72
N LYS A 138 -7.32 27.33 -0.42
CA LYS A 138 -5.98 27.90 -0.54
C LYS A 138 -6.00 29.43 -0.65
N LYS A 139 -4.92 30.06 -0.20
CA LYS A 139 -4.63 31.45 -0.56
C LYS A 139 -4.05 31.53 -1.99
N PRO A 140 -4.08 32.70 -2.65
CA PRO A 140 -3.59 32.85 -4.03
C PRO A 140 -2.14 32.40 -4.28
N ASN A 141 -1.30 32.40 -3.24
CA ASN A 141 0.13 32.07 -3.33
C ASN A 141 0.47 30.70 -2.72
N GLU A 142 -0.53 29.88 -2.40
CA GLU A 142 -0.32 28.54 -1.85
C GLU A 142 -0.48 27.48 -2.96
N GLU A 143 0.41 26.50 -2.97
CA GLU A 143 0.26 25.33 -3.85
C GLU A 143 -0.91 24.44 -3.40
N ASP A 144 -1.43 23.65 -4.34
CA ASP A 144 -2.44 22.65 -4.04
C ASP A 144 -1.84 21.54 -3.18
N ILE A 145 -2.63 21.04 -2.23
CA ILE A 145 -2.25 19.85 -1.46
C ILE A 145 -2.79 18.66 -2.24
N PRO A 146 -1.93 17.79 -2.80
CA PRO A 146 -2.41 16.61 -3.48
C PRO A 146 -3.06 15.65 -2.48
N ILE A 147 -4.24 15.16 -2.85
CA ILE A 147 -5.04 14.21 -2.08
C ILE A 147 -5.11 12.94 -2.91
N TYR A 148 -4.74 11.82 -2.31
CA TYR A 148 -4.71 10.52 -2.97
C TYR A 148 -5.77 9.59 -2.38
N THR A 149 -6.25 8.66 -3.19
CA THR A 149 -7.07 7.54 -2.72
C THR A 149 -6.18 6.50 -2.03
N ILE A 150 -6.82 5.58 -1.30
CA ILE A 150 -6.10 4.48 -0.67
C ILE A 150 -5.42 3.52 -1.68
N GLU A 151 -5.85 3.55 -2.94
CA GLU A 151 -5.29 2.73 -4.00
C GLU A 151 -3.79 2.99 -4.21
N VAL A 152 -3.32 4.23 -4.06
CA VAL A 152 -1.90 4.58 -4.17
C VAL A 152 -1.06 3.79 -3.17
N ILE A 153 -1.53 3.69 -1.93
CA ILE A 153 -0.88 2.89 -0.88
C ILE A 153 -0.96 1.41 -1.21
N PHE A 154 -2.14 0.89 -1.55
CA PHE A 154 -2.28 -0.54 -1.83
C PHE A 154 -1.50 -1.00 -3.05
N ALA A 155 -1.55 -0.27 -4.16
CA ALA A 155 -0.80 -0.58 -5.36
C ALA A 155 0.71 -0.46 -5.12
N GLY A 156 1.15 0.60 -4.43
CA GLY A 156 2.56 0.81 -4.13
C GLY A 156 3.13 -0.28 -3.22
N LEU A 157 2.44 -0.63 -2.12
CA LEU A 157 2.87 -1.72 -1.23
C LEU A 157 2.80 -3.10 -1.91
N PHE A 158 1.87 -3.33 -2.82
CA PHE A 158 1.75 -4.59 -3.54
C PHE A 158 2.83 -4.77 -4.61
N THR A 159 3.19 -3.70 -5.31
CA THR A 159 4.22 -3.71 -6.37
C THR A 159 5.62 -3.34 -5.87
N GLN A 160 5.72 -2.94 -4.60
CA GLN A 160 6.92 -2.38 -3.96
C GLN A 160 7.52 -1.26 -4.79
N ASN A 161 6.66 -0.36 -5.27
CA ASN A 161 7.02 0.80 -6.07
C ASN A 161 5.97 1.91 -5.89
N MET A 162 6.34 3.01 -5.23
CA MET A 162 5.42 4.14 -5.06
C MET A 162 5.37 4.98 -6.33
N ILE A 163 4.19 5.01 -6.96
CA ILE A 163 3.90 5.89 -8.09
C ILE A 163 2.87 6.90 -7.63
N TYR A 164 3.28 8.16 -7.57
CA TYR A 164 2.43 9.30 -7.29
C TYR A 164 2.08 10.01 -8.60
N ASP A 165 0.86 10.55 -8.68
CA ASP A 165 0.42 11.43 -9.77
C ASP A 165 0.43 10.80 -11.18
N ASP A 166 0.32 9.48 -11.31
CA ASP A 166 0.05 8.85 -12.60
C ASP A 166 -1.40 9.05 -13.05
N GLU A 167 -1.68 8.82 -14.34
CA GLU A 167 -3.00 9.01 -14.93
C GLU A 167 -4.09 8.23 -14.15
N LYS A 168 -3.76 7.04 -13.65
CA LYS A 168 -4.70 6.21 -12.88
C LYS A 168 -5.03 6.86 -11.53
N SER A 169 -4.03 7.28 -10.75
CA SER A 169 -4.23 7.92 -9.44
C SER A 169 -4.94 9.26 -9.58
N GLN A 170 -4.61 10.02 -10.62
CA GLN A 170 -5.29 11.29 -10.92
C GLN A 170 -6.75 11.06 -11.32
N LEU A 171 -7.04 10.06 -12.15
CA LEU A 171 -8.41 9.73 -12.56
C LEU A 171 -9.26 9.26 -11.36
N GLU A 172 -8.70 8.46 -10.46
CA GLU A 172 -9.40 8.04 -9.25
C GLU A 172 -9.69 9.21 -8.31
N THR A 173 -8.71 10.11 -8.14
CA THR A 173 -8.89 11.33 -7.36
C THR A 173 -9.95 12.23 -8.00
N GLN A 174 -9.90 12.43 -9.33
CA GLN A 174 -10.85 13.27 -10.06
C GLN A 174 -12.29 12.74 -9.97
N LYS A 175 -12.50 11.41 -10.01
CA LYS A 175 -13.83 10.81 -9.81
C LYS A 175 -14.45 11.19 -8.48
N ILE A 176 -13.64 11.26 -7.42
CA ILE A 176 -14.08 11.75 -6.11
C ILE A 176 -14.46 13.22 -6.22
N LEU A 177 -13.63 14.05 -6.86
CA LEU A 177 -13.93 15.48 -7.03
C LEU A 177 -15.24 15.70 -7.80
N ASP A 178 -15.40 15.07 -8.96
CA ASP A 178 -16.58 15.24 -9.84
C ASP A 178 -17.91 14.84 -9.17
N LYS A 179 -17.88 13.96 -8.15
CA LYS A 179 -19.07 13.57 -7.41
C LYS A 179 -19.61 14.67 -6.49
N TYR A 180 -18.76 15.62 -6.09
CA TYR A 180 -19.07 16.62 -5.06
C TYR A 180 -18.94 18.08 -5.52
N PHE A 181 -18.64 18.32 -6.81
CA PHE A 181 -18.54 19.63 -7.46
C PHE A 181 -19.32 19.64 -8.78
#